data_AF-A0A2D6TJL7-F1
#
_entry.id   AF-A0A2D6TJL7-F1
#
_cell.length_a   1.000
_cell.length_b   1.000
_cell.length_c   1.000
_cell.angle_alpha   90.00
_cell.angle_beta   90.00
_cell.angle_gamma   90.00
#
_symmetry.space_group_name_H-M   'P 1'
#
loop_
_entity.id
_entity.type
_entity.pdbx_description
1 polymer ?
#
loop_
_entity_poly.entity_id
_entity_poly.type
_entity_poly.pdbx_seq_one_letter_code
_entity_poly.pdbx_strand_id
1 'polypeptide(L)'
;MSARDQMALPKIDPSYVIVGNIPVVIRESFLPRIIDMGERVIKESRKITKNGLWGPFCLEAILTPNEEIRVFEISARIVAGTNPYVEGSPYTALKYNEPMSTGRRVAREIKIAIKKGKLGKVLG
;
A
#
# COMPACT_ATOMS: atom_id res chain seq x y z
N MET A 1 -11.17 -16.15 13.28
CA MET A 1 -12.36 -16.89 12.82
C MET A 1 -12.35 -16.85 11.30
N SER A 2 -12.38 -18.00 10.63
CA SER A 2 -12.39 -18.04 9.16
C SER A 2 -13.78 -17.66 8.61
N ALA A 3 -13.87 -17.36 7.31
CA ALA A 3 -15.17 -17.14 6.66
C ALA A 3 -16.10 -18.37 6.79
N ARG A 4 -15.54 -19.59 6.79
CA ARG A 4 -16.30 -20.83 7.02
C ARG A 4 -16.88 -20.88 8.43
N ASP A 5 -16.09 -20.47 9.43
CA ASP A 5 -16.54 -20.45 10.83
C ASP A 5 -17.61 -19.38 11.06
N GLN A 6 -17.55 -18.24 10.36
CA GLN A 6 -18.58 -17.21 10.38
C GLN A 6 -19.92 -17.74 9.84
N MET A 7 -19.90 -18.48 8.73
CA MET A 7 -21.12 -19.09 8.17
C MET A 7 -21.75 -20.13 9.10
N ALA A 8 -20.95 -20.77 9.97
CA ALA A 8 -21.44 -21.72 10.97
C ALA A 8 -22.17 -21.06 12.16
N LEU A 9 -22.11 -19.72 12.28
CA LEU A 9 -22.72 -18.94 13.36
C LEU A 9 -23.82 -18.01 12.80
N PRO A 10 -24.99 -18.54 12.40
CA PRO A 10 -26.01 -17.80 11.63
C PRO A 10 -26.68 -16.65 12.39
N LYS A 11 -26.42 -16.51 13.70
CA LYS A 11 -26.95 -15.43 14.55
C LYS A 11 -25.93 -14.31 14.80
N ILE A 12 -24.73 -14.40 14.23
CA ILE A 12 -23.70 -13.37 14.32
C ILE A 12 -23.66 -12.62 12.99
N ASP A 13 -23.89 -11.32 13.04
CA ASP A 13 -23.67 -10.40 11.91
C ASP A 13 -22.29 -9.75 12.06
N PRO A 14 -21.25 -10.22 11.36
CA PRO A 14 -19.91 -9.68 11.52
C PRO A 14 -19.80 -8.27 10.92
N SER A 15 -19.35 -7.31 11.73
CA SER A 15 -18.98 -5.98 11.28
C SER A 15 -17.49 -5.90 10.92
N TYR A 16 -17.17 -5.16 9.87
CA TYR A 16 -15.80 -4.93 9.38
C TYR A 16 -15.39 -3.45 9.48
N VAL A 17 -15.98 -2.72 10.43
CA VAL A 17 -15.61 -1.32 10.68
C VAL A 17 -14.13 -1.23 11.06
N ILE A 18 -13.37 -0.47 10.29
CA ILE A 18 -11.94 -0.25 10.52
C ILE A 18 -11.79 0.68 11.74
N VAL A 19 -11.16 0.17 12.81
CA VAL A 19 -10.89 0.93 14.06
C VAL A 19 -9.42 1.24 14.28
N GLY A 20 -8.52 0.65 13.48
CA GLY A 20 -7.08 0.82 13.65
C GLY A 20 -6.26 0.01 12.66
N ASN A 21 -4.93 0.05 12.82
CA ASN A 21 -3.96 -0.65 11.99
C ASN A 21 -2.87 -1.26 12.87
N ILE A 22 -2.46 -2.48 12.57
CA ILE A 22 -1.39 -3.18 13.28
C ILE A 22 -0.16 -3.28 12.34
N PRO A 23 1.03 -2.86 12.78
CA PRO A 23 2.25 -3.05 12.00
C PRO A 23 2.56 -4.53 11.77
N VAL A 24 2.91 -4.88 10.54
CA VAL A 24 3.31 -6.23 10.14
C VAL A 24 4.44 -6.16 9.12
N VAL A 25 5.24 -7.21 9.07
CA VAL A 25 6.18 -7.48 7.98
C VAL A 25 5.82 -8.79 7.30
N ILE A 26 5.96 -8.84 5.99
CA ILE A 26 5.78 -10.07 5.22
C ILE A 26 7.05 -10.92 5.27
N ARG A 27 6.91 -12.25 5.18
CA ARG A 27 8.03 -13.16 4.94
C ARG A 27 8.79 -12.73 3.67
N GLU A 28 10.12 -12.65 3.78
CA GLU A 28 10.98 -12.04 2.76
C GLU A 28 10.81 -12.62 1.35
N SER A 29 10.57 -13.94 1.26
CA SER A 29 10.34 -14.63 -0.03
C SER A 29 9.17 -14.09 -0.84
N PHE A 30 8.24 -13.35 -0.23
CA PHE A 30 7.13 -12.71 -0.94
C PHE A 30 7.45 -11.31 -1.45
N LEU A 31 8.56 -10.69 -1.05
CA LEU A 31 8.90 -9.31 -1.44
C LEU A 31 8.98 -9.13 -2.97
N PRO A 32 9.68 -9.99 -3.73
CA PRO A 32 9.72 -9.85 -5.19
C PRO A 32 8.33 -9.89 -5.82
N ARG A 33 7.45 -10.77 -5.30
CA ARG A 33 6.08 -10.93 -5.79
C ARG A 33 5.22 -9.69 -5.54
N ILE A 34 5.25 -9.12 -4.34
CA ILE A 34 4.41 -7.95 -4.03
C ILE A 34 4.91 -6.68 -4.74
N ILE A 35 6.22 -6.58 -4.99
CA ILE A 35 6.81 -5.49 -5.78
C ILE A 35 6.35 -5.62 -7.24
N ASP A 36 6.45 -6.81 -7.85
CA ASP A 36 5.96 -7.07 -9.22
C ASP A 36 4.47 -6.75 -9.36
N MET A 37 3.64 -7.15 -8.38
CA MET A 37 2.22 -6.79 -8.35
C MET A 37 2.01 -5.28 -8.41
N GLY A 38 2.78 -4.50 -7.65
CA GLY A 38 2.72 -3.04 -7.69
C GLY A 38 3.18 -2.44 -9.03
N GLU A 39 4.26 -2.97 -9.60
CA GLU A 39 4.75 -2.53 -10.92
C GLU A 39 3.74 -2.78 -12.03
N ARG A 40 3.07 -3.94 -12.00
CA ARG A 40 2.00 -4.29 -12.95
C ARG A 40 0.83 -3.31 -12.84
N VAL A 41 0.43 -2.92 -11.64
CA VAL A 41 -0.64 -1.93 -11.42
C VAL A 41 -0.24 -0.57 -12.02
N ILE A 42 0.98 -0.10 -11.76
CA ILE A 42 1.50 1.14 -12.34
C ILE A 42 1.52 1.04 -13.88
N LYS A 43 1.99 -0.08 -14.44
CA LYS A 43 2.04 -0.30 -15.89
C LYS A 43 0.65 -0.27 -16.52
N GLU A 44 -0.31 -0.98 -15.95
CA GLU A 44 -1.68 -1.03 -16.48
C GLU A 44 -2.40 0.30 -16.32
N SER A 45 -2.18 1.04 -15.22
CA SER A 45 -2.79 2.35 -15.01
C SER A 45 -2.46 3.38 -16.10
N ARG A 46 -1.29 3.28 -16.75
CA ARG A 46 -0.88 4.16 -17.86
C ARG A 46 -1.72 3.97 -19.12
N LYS A 47 -2.40 2.83 -19.25
CA LYS A 47 -3.34 2.58 -20.36
C LYS A 47 -4.70 3.24 -20.09
N ILE A 48 -5.00 3.58 -18.84
CA ILE A 48 -6.29 4.11 -18.40
C ILE A 48 -6.26 5.64 -18.31
N THR A 49 -5.15 6.22 -17.84
CA THR A 49 -4.99 7.66 -17.69
C THR A 49 -3.62 8.12 -18.19
N LYS A 50 -3.57 9.34 -18.75
CA LYS A 50 -2.41 9.93 -19.44
C LYS A 50 -1.10 9.83 -18.66
N ASN A 51 -1.16 10.02 -17.34
CA ASN A 51 0.03 10.02 -16.47
C ASN A 51 0.20 8.70 -15.69
N GLY A 52 -0.75 7.77 -15.80
CA GLY A 52 -0.85 6.60 -14.93
C GLY A 52 -1.02 6.95 -13.45
N LEU A 53 -0.92 5.92 -12.62
CA LEU A 53 -0.87 6.02 -11.16
C LEU A 53 0.52 6.46 -10.73
N TRP A 54 0.59 7.51 -9.91
CA TRP A 54 1.80 8.01 -9.29
C TRP A 54 1.52 8.41 -7.83
N GLY A 55 2.58 8.51 -7.02
CA GLY A 55 2.43 8.74 -5.59
C GLY A 55 2.04 7.46 -4.83
N PRO A 56 1.45 7.59 -3.63
CA PRO A 56 1.11 6.45 -2.79
C PRO A 56 -0.14 5.74 -3.29
N PHE A 57 -0.12 4.40 -3.24
CA PHE A 57 -1.28 3.55 -3.41
C PHE A 57 -1.12 2.30 -2.54
N CYS A 58 -2.20 1.55 -2.35
CA CYS A 58 -2.20 0.30 -1.58
C CYS A 58 -2.94 -0.80 -2.35
N LEU A 59 -2.39 -2.02 -2.32
CA LEU A 59 -3.08 -3.23 -2.72
C LEU A 59 -3.54 -3.94 -1.45
N GLU A 60 -4.86 -3.97 -1.25
CA GLU A 60 -5.45 -4.59 -0.07
C GLU A 60 -5.70 -6.07 -0.40
N ALA A 61 -5.02 -6.94 0.33
CA ALA A 61 -4.88 -8.35 -0.07
C ALA A 61 -4.92 -9.31 1.12
N ILE A 62 -5.25 -10.56 0.81
CA ILE A 62 -5.23 -11.70 1.74
C ILE A 62 -4.20 -12.71 1.24
N LEU A 63 -3.42 -13.28 2.16
CA LEU A 63 -2.58 -14.45 1.91
C LEU A 63 -3.35 -15.71 2.29
N THR A 64 -3.54 -16.61 1.33
CA THR A 64 -4.21 -17.90 1.57
C THR A 64 -3.26 -18.93 2.18
N PRO A 65 -3.76 -20.04 2.75
CA PRO A 65 -2.92 -21.15 3.23
C PRO A 65 -2.03 -21.79 2.13
N ASN A 66 -2.41 -21.65 0.86
CA ASN A 66 -1.62 -22.13 -0.29
C ASN A 66 -0.58 -21.10 -0.76
N GLU A 67 -0.22 -20.14 0.09
CA GLU A 67 0.71 -19.05 -0.21
C GLU A 67 0.30 -18.17 -1.41
N GLU A 68 -1.00 -18.11 -1.74
CA GLU A 68 -1.51 -17.21 -2.77
C GLU A 68 -1.94 -15.85 -2.20
N ILE A 69 -1.51 -14.77 -2.83
CA ILE A 69 -1.94 -13.40 -2.52
C ILE A 69 -3.13 -13.06 -3.42
N ARG A 70 -4.27 -12.73 -2.81
CA ARG A 70 -5.51 -12.33 -3.49
C ARG A 70 -5.83 -10.87 -3.14
N VAL A 71 -5.78 -9.98 -4.12
CA VAL A 71 -6.14 -8.56 -3.96
C VAL A 71 -7.66 -8.42 -4.07
N PHE A 72 -8.28 -7.73 -3.12
CA PHE A 72 -9.72 -7.45 -3.12
C PHE A 72 -10.04 -5.96 -3.34
N GLU A 73 -9.10 -5.05 -3.04
CA GLU A 73 -9.27 -3.62 -3.26
C GLU A 73 -7.94 -2.94 -3.64
N ILE A 74 -8.04 -1.85 -4.41
CA ILE A 74 -6.93 -0.94 -4.69
C ILE A 74 -7.31 0.46 -4.21
N SER A 75 -6.57 0.93 -3.21
CA SER A 75 -6.63 2.33 -2.77
C SER A 75 -5.63 3.15 -3.58
N ALA A 76 -6.09 3.93 -4.57
CA ALA A 76 -5.24 4.78 -5.43
C ALA A 76 -4.79 6.10 -4.74
N ARG A 77 -4.50 6.03 -3.44
CA ARG A 77 -4.07 7.13 -2.57
C ARG A 77 -3.40 6.59 -1.31
N ILE A 78 -2.96 7.48 -0.43
CA ILE A 78 -2.50 7.11 0.92
C ILE A 78 -3.63 6.45 1.73
N VAL A 79 -3.27 5.47 2.56
CA VAL A 79 -4.18 4.71 3.44
C VAL A 79 -3.82 4.87 4.91
N ALA A 80 -4.80 4.65 5.80
CA ALA A 80 -4.61 4.73 7.26
C ALA A 80 -3.55 3.74 7.78
N GLY A 81 -3.31 2.63 7.08
CA GLY A 81 -2.23 1.68 7.38
C GLY A 81 -0.81 2.27 7.33
N THR A 82 -0.66 3.48 6.79
CA THR A 82 0.62 4.21 6.84
C THR A 82 0.86 4.96 8.15
N ASN A 83 -0.19 5.20 8.95
CA ASN A 83 -0.13 6.00 10.18
C ASN A 83 0.79 5.42 11.27
N PRO A 84 0.89 4.09 11.48
CA PRO A 84 1.82 3.55 12.47
C PRO A 84 3.31 3.81 12.16
N TYR A 85 3.64 4.27 10.94
CA TYR A 85 5.01 4.41 10.44
C TYR A 85 5.44 5.88 10.29
N VAL A 86 5.05 6.76 11.23
CA VAL A 86 5.48 8.18 11.24
C VAL A 86 7.00 8.31 11.26
N GLU A 87 7.66 7.51 12.11
CA GLU A 87 9.13 7.45 12.22
C GLU A 87 9.78 6.47 11.22
N GLY A 88 9.03 6.06 10.19
CA GLY A 88 9.44 5.06 9.21
C GLY A 88 8.97 3.64 9.54
N SER A 89 9.28 2.73 8.63
CA SER A 89 8.97 1.30 8.68
C SER A 89 10.25 0.47 8.56
N PRO A 90 10.20 -0.84 8.89
CA PRO A 90 11.31 -1.76 8.63
C PRO A 90 11.80 -1.69 7.18
N TYR A 91 10.90 -1.53 6.21
CA TYR A 91 11.26 -1.43 4.78
C TYR A 91 11.96 -0.13 4.42
N THR A 92 11.50 1.00 4.96
CA THR A 92 12.13 2.29 4.64
C THR A 92 13.47 2.47 5.34
N ALA A 93 13.67 1.84 6.50
CA ALA A 93 14.96 1.85 7.21
C ALA A 93 16.08 1.18 6.40
N LEU A 94 15.75 0.20 5.54
CA LEU A 94 16.72 -0.43 4.64
C LEU A 94 17.23 0.50 3.53
N LYS A 95 16.53 1.60 3.25
CA LYS A 95 16.81 2.49 2.12
C LYS A 95 17.22 3.90 2.51
N TYR A 96 16.73 4.38 3.66
CA TYR A 96 16.90 5.77 4.08
C TYR A 96 17.63 5.84 5.42
N ASN A 97 18.59 6.76 5.51
CA ASN A 97 19.33 7.05 6.75
C ASN A 97 18.58 8.02 7.67
N GLU A 98 17.26 8.15 7.50
CA GLU A 98 16.39 9.04 8.27
C GLU A 98 14.96 8.45 8.31
N PRO A 99 14.18 8.73 9.36
CA PRO A 99 12.77 8.35 9.46
C PRO A 99 11.98 8.73 8.21
N MET A 100 11.28 7.77 7.58
CA MET A 100 10.60 7.98 6.30
C MET A 100 9.19 7.42 6.29
N SER A 101 8.22 8.23 6.71
CA SER A 101 6.80 7.94 6.50
C SER A 101 6.36 8.14 5.05
N THR A 102 5.21 7.59 4.67
CA THR A 102 4.59 7.86 3.36
C THR A 102 4.30 9.35 3.17
N GLY A 103 3.84 10.04 4.22
CA GLY A 103 3.62 11.50 4.18
C GLY A 103 4.92 12.27 3.90
N ARG A 104 6.02 11.95 4.61
CA ARG A 104 7.34 12.54 4.35
C ARG A 104 7.82 12.24 2.94
N ARG A 105 7.56 11.02 2.43
CA ARG A 105 7.92 10.62 1.07
C ARG A 105 7.19 11.43 0.00
N VAL A 106 5.90 11.72 0.18
CA VAL A 106 5.13 12.59 -0.71
C VAL A 106 5.69 14.01 -0.69
N ALA A 107 5.91 14.59 0.50
CA ALA A 107 6.48 15.93 0.63
C ALA A 107 7.88 16.04 -0.02
N ARG A 108 8.69 14.98 0.11
CA ARG A 108 10.00 14.87 -0.56
C ARG A 108 9.86 14.87 -2.08
N GLU A 109 8.87 14.18 -2.64
CA GLU A 109 8.65 14.17 -4.08
C GLU A 109 8.33 15.56 -4.61
N ILE A 110 7.42 16.28 -3.93
CA ILE A 110 7.06 17.66 -4.26
C ILE A 110 8.29 18.57 -4.21
N LYS A 111 9.09 18.49 -3.13
CA LYS A 111 10.32 19.27 -2.98
C LYS A 111 11.33 19.00 -4.10
N ILE A 112 11.49 17.73 -4.51
CA ILE A 112 12.37 17.35 -5.62
C ILE A 112 11.83 17.89 -6.95
N ALA A 113 10.52 17.79 -7.19
CA ALA A 113 9.90 18.25 -8.41
C ALA A 113 10.03 19.78 -8.57
N ILE A 114 9.83 20.55 -7.49
CA ILE A 114 10.07 22.01 -7.48
C ILE A 114 11.53 22.31 -7.84
N LYS A 115 12.49 21.70 -7.13
CA LYS A 115 13.93 21.90 -7.38
C LYS A 115 14.35 21.58 -8.81
N LYS A 116 13.69 20.62 -9.46
CA LYS A 116 13.98 20.20 -10.83
C LYS A 116 13.17 20.95 -11.89
N GLY A 117 12.34 21.93 -11.52
CA GLY A 117 11.43 22.60 -12.46
C GLY A 117 10.40 21.64 -13.09
N LYS A 118 10.05 20.55 -12.40
CA LYS A 118 9.17 19.47 -12.88
C LYS A 118 7.91 19.33 -12.03
N LEU A 119 7.49 20.40 -11.34
CA LEU A 119 6.29 20.37 -10.48
C LEU A 119 5.04 19.87 -11.24
N GLY A 120 4.85 20.30 -12.49
CA GLY A 120 3.74 19.84 -13.32
C GLY A 120 3.70 18.33 -13.64
N LYS A 121 4.76 17.57 -13.32
CA LYS A 121 4.75 16.10 -13.45
C LYS A 121 4.16 15.38 -12.24
N VAL A 122 4.03 16.08 -11.12
CA VAL A 122 3.53 15.56 -9.83
C VAL A 122 2.32 16.35 -9.35
N LEU A 123 1.62 16.97 -10.30
CA LEU A 123 0.30 17.56 -10.15
C LEU A 123 -0.61 16.86 -11.17
N GLY A 124 -1.84 16.56 -10.75
CA GLY A 124 -2.85 15.89 -11.58
C GLY A 124 -3.34 16.77 -12.72
#